data_AF-A0A4T0X3G4-F1
#
_entry.id   AF-A0A4T0X3G4-F1
#
_cell.length_a   1.000
_cell.length_b   1.000
_cell.length_c   1.000
_cell.angle_alpha   90.00
_cell.angle_beta   90.00
_cell.angle_gamma   90.00
#
_symmetry.space_group_name_H-M   'P 1'
#
loop_
_entity.id
_entity.type
_entity.pdbx_description
1 polymer ?
#
loop_
_entity_poly.entity_id
_entity_poly.type
_entity_poly.pdbx_seq_one_letter_code
_entity_poly.pdbx_strand_id
1 'polypeptide(L)'
;MSSSETFSATIASTATSSTASATATAAAEETAETIVKISIRTPIIYLTILVATLVIFSVFHRRSKVNSLRLLTTESLFEPAYPATPNVPLPTPDSTPAVLYTDLASLEAHEKLLKTALVDRAAESLRRIVKLKETEQSVLMLYTRGLIGDDSFKRYQLQVKLQDAEMQEIAMAAESFKQGWSKTIFASAQEVMMNLALRRRVAGATDRVSQADSFLVEGVEDIVKGIQDTVQKYKTVKA
;
A
#
# COMPACT_ATOMS: atom_id res chain seq x y z
N MET A 1 -44.87 -10.14 -27.25
CA MET A 1 -46.17 -10.48 -26.63
C MET A 1 -46.04 -10.05 -25.18
N SER A 2 -46.46 -8.85 -24.81
CA SER A 2 -47.85 -8.37 -24.56
C SER A 2 -47.91 -8.11 -23.04
N SER A 3 -47.87 -6.84 -22.61
CA SER A 3 -49.04 -6.02 -22.20
C SER A 3 -49.34 -6.22 -20.70
N SER A 4 -49.06 -5.21 -19.86
CA SER A 4 -50.02 -4.23 -19.27
C SER A 4 -50.88 -4.86 -18.16
N GLU A 5 -51.02 -4.26 -16.97
CA GLU A 5 -51.97 -3.19 -16.63
C GLU A 5 -51.83 -2.86 -15.11
N THR A 6 -51.60 -1.60 -14.74
CA THR A 6 -52.55 -0.64 -14.11
C THR A 6 -53.16 -1.07 -12.75
N PHE A 7 -52.92 -0.26 -11.71
CA PHE A 7 -53.93 -0.02 -10.68
C PHE A 7 -53.77 1.37 -10.05
N SER A 8 -54.87 2.12 -10.08
CA SER A 8 -55.04 3.50 -9.62
C SER A 8 -55.85 3.53 -8.31
N ALA A 9 -55.56 4.48 -7.41
CA ALA A 9 -56.48 5.04 -6.41
C ALA A 9 -55.75 6.26 -5.77
N THR A 10 -56.10 7.52 -6.03
CA THR A 10 -57.31 8.28 -5.67
C THR A 10 -57.64 8.26 -4.17
N ILE A 11 -57.22 9.30 -3.45
CA ILE A 11 -57.97 9.85 -2.30
C ILE A 11 -58.02 11.38 -2.46
N ALA A 12 -59.24 11.90 -2.35
CA ALA A 12 -59.66 13.26 -2.57
C ALA A 12 -59.34 14.19 -1.37
N SER A 13 -58.94 15.43 -1.67
CA SER A 13 -59.69 16.69 -1.44
C SER A 13 -59.69 17.24 -0.01
N THR A 14 -59.12 18.43 0.14
CA THR A 14 -59.72 19.51 0.93
C THR A 14 -59.54 20.82 0.16
N ALA A 15 -60.67 21.44 -0.13
CA ALA A 15 -60.81 22.73 -0.77
C ALA A 15 -60.60 23.88 0.22
N THR A 16 -60.02 24.98 -0.26
CA THR A 16 -60.41 26.32 0.19
C THR A 16 -60.56 27.20 -1.04
N SER A 17 -61.77 27.72 -1.20
CA SER A 17 -62.27 28.53 -2.29
C SER A 17 -62.05 30.04 -2.08
N SER A 18 -62.33 30.78 -3.17
CA SER A 18 -62.76 32.20 -3.24
C SER A 18 -61.62 33.20 -3.56
N THR A 19 -61.72 34.15 -4.50
CA THR A 19 -62.87 34.69 -5.25
C THR A 19 -62.37 35.53 -6.45
N ALA A 20 -63.09 35.48 -7.58
CA ALA A 20 -63.41 36.57 -8.54
C ALA A 20 -62.28 37.39 -9.20
N SER A 21 -62.45 37.98 -10.38
CA SER A 21 -63.30 37.79 -11.57
C SER A 21 -62.71 38.77 -12.60
N ALA A 22 -62.95 38.46 -13.87
CA ALA A 22 -62.45 39.14 -15.05
C ALA A 22 -62.65 40.67 -15.08
N THR A 23 -61.76 41.36 -15.79
CA THR A 23 -62.15 42.39 -16.77
C THR A 23 -61.16 42.37 -17.92
N ALA A 24 -61.70 42.12 -19.11
CA ALA A 24 -61.00 42.08 -20.38
C ALA A 24 -60.68 43.51 -20.85
N THR A 25 -59.47 43.70 -21.36
CA THR A 25 -59.23 44.69 -22.40
C THR A 25 -58.49 43.99 -23.52
N ALA A 26 -59.19 43.81 -24.63
CA ALA A 26 -58.63 43.36 -25.89
C ALA A 26 -57.59 44.39 -26.36
N ALA A 27 -56.37 43.94 -26.58
CA ALA A 27 -55.43 44.57 -27.49
C ALA A 27 -54.95 43.48 -28.44
N ALA A 28 -55.10 43.81 -29.72
CA ALA A 28 -54.94 42.96 -30.87
C ALA A 28 -53.54 42.35 -31.00
N GLU A 29 -53.52 41.25 -31.75
CA GLU A 29 -52.44 40.65 -32.53
C GLU A 29 -51.08 41.37 -32.51
N GLU A 30 -50.05 40.62 -32.13
CA GLU A 30 -48.91 40.42 -33.00
C GLU A 30 -48.35 39.02 -32.74
N THR A 31 -48.75 38.06 -33.58
CA THR A 31 -47.95 36.87 -33.87
C THR A 31 -46.67 37.32 -34.54
N ALA A 32 -45.75 37.87 -33.75
CA ALA A 32 -44.38 38.04 -34.18
C ALA A 32 -43.75 36.65 -34.12
N GLU A 33 -43.74 35.96 -35.26
CA GLU A 33 -42.80 34.87 -35.50
C GLU A 33 -41.41 35.44 -35.24
N THR A 34 -40.92 35.29 -34.01
CA THR A 34 -39.53 35.60 -33.72
C THR A 34 -38.75 34.55 -34.48
N ILE A 35 -38.28 34.92 -35.67
CA ILE A 35 -37.33 34.17 -36.47
C ILE A 35 -36.18 33.87 -35.51
N VAL A 36 -36.20 32.67 -34.93
CA VAL A 36 -35.15 32.20 -34.07
C VAL A 36 -33.99 32.09 -35.02
N LYS A 37 -33.11 33.09 -35.00
CA LYS A 37 -31.73 32.88 -35.42
C LYS A 37 -31.27 31.78 -34.49
N ILE A 38 -31.38 30.51 -34.92
CA ILE A 38 -30.71 29.38 -34.31
C ILE A 38 -29.23 29.78 -34.42
N SER A 39 -28.79 30.50 -33.41
CA SER A 39 -27.46 31.06 -33.39
C SER A 39 -26.56 29.86 -33.14
N ILE A 40 -25.45 29.77 -33.85
CA ILE A 40 -24.42 28.73 -33.65
C ILE A 40 -24.00 28.59 -32.17
N ARG A 41 -24.33 29.57 -31.31
CA ARG A 41 -24.06 29.59 -29.88
C ARG A 41 -24.90 28.59 -29.08
N THR A 42 -26.17 28.33 -29.42
CA THR A 42 -27.01 27.37 -28.68
C THR A 42 -26.46 25.94 -28.68
N PRO A 43 -26.06 25.34 -29.82
CA PRO A 43 -25.44 24.02 -29.81
C PRO A 43 -24.07 24.01 -29.12
N ILE A 44 -23.29 25.10 -29.21
CA ILE A 44 -22.01 25.23 -28.50
C ILE A 44 -22.23 25.23 -26.98
N ILE A 45 -23.23 25.98 -26.48
CA ILE A 45 -23.58 26.04 -25.05
C ILE A 45 -24.07 24.69 -24.53
N TYR A 46 -24.85 23.95 -25.32
CA TYR A 46 -25.25 22.59 -24.95
C TYR A 46 -24.03 21.67 -24.81
N LEU A 47 -23.09 21.78 -25.75
CA LEU A 47 -21.87 20.97 -25.76
C LEU A 47 -20.94 21.34 -24.60
N THR A 48 -20.82 22.62 -24.24
CA THR A 48 -20.01 23.04 -23.09
C THR A 48 -20.59 22.55 -21.76
N ILE A 49 -21.91 22.60 -21.57
CA ILE A 49 -22.59 22.09 -20.37
C ILE A 49 -22.43 20.56 -20.28
N LEU A 50 -22.57 19.85 -21.39
CA LEU A 50 -22.38 18.40 -21.45
C LEU A 50 -20.94 18.01 -21.10
N VAL A 51 -19.95 18.70 -21.66
CA VAL A 51 -18.53 18.44 -21.33
C VAL A 51 -18.23 18.83 -19.88
N ALA A 52 -18.75 19.96 -19.38
CA ALA A 52 -18.52 20.39 -18.01
C ALA A 52 -19.08 19.38 -16.99
N THR A 53 -20.32 18.91 -17.20
CA THR A 53 -20.95 17.91 -16.32
C THR A 53 -20.22 16.56 -16.40
N LEU A 54 -19.77 16.14 -17.59
CA LEU A 54 -18.95 14.94 -17.77
C LEU A 54 -17.60 15.05 -17.04
N VAL A 55 -16.92 16.19 -17.13
CA VAL A 55 -15.64 16.44 -16.46
C VAL A 55 -15.83 16.44 -14.94
N ILE A 56 -16.84 17.13 -14.43
CA ILE A 56 -17.16 17.17 -12.98
C ILE A 56 -17.44 15.75 -12.47
N PHE A 57 -18.26 14.98 -13.18
CA PHE A 57 -18.58 13.59 -12.81
C PHE A 57 -17.34 12.68 -12.88
N SER A 58 -16.55 12.79 -13.95
CA SER A 58 -15.30 12.03 -14.12
C SER A 58 -14.31 12.31 -12.99
N VAL A 59 -14.13 13.59 -12.62
CA VAL A 59 -13.26 14.00 -11.52
C VAL A 59 -13.79 13.49 -10.18
N PHE A 60 -15.09 13.59 -9.92
CA PHE A 60 -15.69 13.11 -8.66
C PHE A 60 -15.56 11.60 -8.48
N HIS A 61 -15.87 10.84 -9.53
CA HIS A 61 -15.76 9.37 -9.50
C HIS A 61 -14.29 8.91 -9.44
N ARG A 62 -13.38 9.59 -10.15
CA ARG A 62 -11.95 9.32 -10.07
C ARG A 62 -11.38 9.65 -8.70
N ARG A 63 -11.81 10.74 -8.06
CA ARG A 63 -11.42 11.11 -6.68
C ARG A 63 -11.83 10.02 -5.68
N SER A 64 -13.05 9.50 -5.79
CA SER A 64 -13.52 8.39 -4.93
C SER A 64 -12.69 7.13 -5.10
N LYS A 65 -12.31 6.78 -6.34
CA LYS A 65 -11.39 5.67 -6.62
C LYS A 65 -9.99 5.91 -6.05
N VAL A 66 -9.44 7.12 -6.19
CA VAL A 66 -8.14 7.47 -5.61
C VAL A 66 -8.17 7.39 -4.08
N ASN A 67 -9.27 7.78 -3.45
CA ASN A 67 -9.44 7.66 -2.00
C ASN A 67 -9.52 6.20 -1.56
N SER A 68 -10.21 5.34 -2.32
CA SER A 68 -10.18 3.89 -2.04
C SER A 68 -8.75 3.35 -2.15
N LEU A 69 -8.01 3.66 -3.22
CA LEU A 69 -6.62 3.24 -3.37
C LEU A 69 -5.71 3.77 -2.25
N ARG A 70 -5.98 4.96 -1.70
CA ARG A 70 -5.28 5.49 -0.53
C ARG A 70 -5.53 4.67 0.74
N LEU A 71 -6.76 4.21 0.97
CA LEU A 71 -7.07 3.32 2.09
C LEU A 71 -6.38 1.95 1.92
N LEU A 72 -6.24 1.48 0.68
CA LEU A 72 -5.47 0.26 0.38
C LEU A 72 -3.98 0.44 0.69
N THR A 73 -3.42 1.64 0.52
CA THR A 73 -2.02 1.94 0.84
C THR A 73 -1.74 2.13 2.34
N THR A 74 -2.75 2.45 3.16
CA THR A 74 -2.53 2.65 4.61
C THR A 74 -2.20 1.36 5.35
N GLU A 75 -2.67 0.20 4.86
CA GLU A 75 -2.13 -1.08 5.31
C GLU A 75 -0.95 -1.49 4.41
N SER A 76 0.27 -1.13 4.80
CA SER A 76 1.50 -1.61 4.16
C SER A 76 1.56 -3.15 4.24
N LEU A 77 1.93 -3.82 3.14
CA LEU A 77 2.18 -5.28 3.15
C LEU A 77 3.35 -5.69 4.07
N PHE A 78 4.21 -4.73 4.38
CA PHE A 78 5.23 -4.87 5.41
C PHE A 78 4.63 -4.32 6.70
N GLU A 79 4.06 -5.21 7.51
CA GLU A 79 3.53 -4.88 8.83
C GLU A 79 4.68 -4.37 9.72
N PRO A 80 4.45 -3.29 10.48
CA PRO A 80 5.26 -2.96 11.62
C PRO A 80 5.46 -4.14 12.56
N ALA A 81 6.69 -4.40 13.03
CA ALA A 81 6.95 -5.42 14.04
C ALA A 81 6.26 -5.15 15.39
N TYR A 82 5.56 -4.01 15.53
CA TYR A 82 4.80 -3.57 16.68
C TYR A 82 3.45 -3.00 16.22
N PRO A 83 2.34 -3.21 16.97
CA PRO A 83 1.05 -2.65 16.59
C PRO A 83 1.13 -1.12 16.49
N ALA A 84 0.91 -0.61 15.28
CA ALA A 84 0.92 0.82 15.03
C ALA A 84 -0.28 1.47 15.73
N THR A 85 -0.01 2.29 16.74
CA THR A 85 -1.02 3.24 17.23
C THR A 85 -1.37 4.21 16.10
N PRO A 86 -2.65 4.54 15.88
CA PRO A 86 -3.11 5.21 14.65
C PRO A 86 -2.57 6.63 14.40
N ASN A 87 -1.75 7.20 15.28
CA ASN A 87 -1.26 8.58 15.17
C ASN A 87 0.24 8.77 15.47
N VAL A 88 1.02 7.68 15.55
CA VAL A 88 2.48 7.77 15.74
C VAL A 88 3.15 6.85 14.73
N PRO A 89 4.02 7.37 13.83
CA PRO A 89 4.91 6.52 13.07
C PRO A 89 5.88 5.85 14.04
N LEU A 90 5.51 4.69 14.58
CA LEU A 90 6.44 3.88 15.36
C LEU A 90 7.50 3.34 14.40
N PRO A 91 8.80 3.45 14.74
CA PRO A 91 9.87 2.92 13.90
C PRO A 91 9.73 1.39 13.82
N THR A 92 9.26 0.91 12.68
CA THR A 92 9.34 -0.51 12.33
C THR A 92 10.80 -0.80 11.98
N PRO A 93 11.40 -1.96 12.29
CA PRO A 93 12.75 -2.30 11.81
C PRO A 93 12.94 -2.11 10.29
N ASP A 94 11.86 -2.18 9.51
CA ASP A 94 11.84 -1.97 8.06
C ASP A 94 11.62 -0.48 7.66
N SER A 95 10.96 0.35 8.48
CA SER A 95 10.75 1.80 8.21
C SER A 95 11.77 2.71 8.89
N THR A 96 12.52 2.19 9.87
CA THR A 96 13.56 2.91 10.60
C THR A 96 14.60 3.58 9.69
N PRO A 97 15.19 2.95 8.65
CA PRO A 97 16.27 3.61 7.92
C PRO A 97 15.78 4.77 7.04
N ALA A 98 14.54 4.69 6.53
CA ALA A 98 13.95 5.77 5.75
C ALA A 98 13.64 6.98 6.65
N VAL A 99 13.05 6.74 7.83
CA VAL A 99 12.76 7.79 8.82
C VAL A 99 14.06 8.40 9.35
N LEU A 100 15.07 7.59 9.64
CA LEU A 100 16.38 8.05 10.10
C LEU A 100 17.07 8.93 9.07
N TYR A 101 17.02 8.58 7.78
CA TYR A 101 17.55 9.45 6.73
C TYR A 101 16.84 10.80 6.67
N THR A 102 15.50 10.82 6.74
CA THR A 102 14.73 12.07 6.71
C THR A 102 14.98 12.94 7.94
N ASP A 103 15.12 12.33 9.11
CA ASP A 103 15.40 13.01 10.37
C ASP A 103 16.80 13.63 10.33
N LEU A 104 17.82 12.85 9.95
CA LEU A 104 19.19 13.33 9.77
C LEU A 104 19.32 14.41 8.69
N ALA A 105 18.54 14.32 7.61
CA ALA A 105 18.47 15.35 6.60
C ALA A 105 17.84 16.65 7.14
N SER A 106 16.82 16.54 8.00
CA SER A 106 16.19 17.70 8.64
C SER A 106 17.08 18.39 9.68
N LEU A 107 17.95 17.61 10.34
CA LEU A 107 18.92 18.10 11.32
C LEU A 107 20.23 18.60 10.69
N GLU A 108 20.35 18.59 9.36
CA GLU A 108 21.57 18.93 8.61
C GLU A 108 22.81 18.21 9.19
N ALA A 109 22.65 16.91 9.46
CA ALA A 109 23.69 16.10 10.06
C ALA A 109 24.95 16.03 9.16
N HIS A 110 26.07 15.63 9.76
CA HIS A 110 27.33 15.51 9.04
C HIS A 110 27.20 14.61 7.80
N GLU A 111 27.82 15.02 6.69
CA GLU A 111 27.71 14.38 5.38
C GLU A 111 27.98 12.86 5.40
N LYS A 112 28.93 12.40 6.23
CA LYS A 112 29.21 10.95 6.37
C LYS A 112 28.03 10.19 6.97
N LEU A 113 27.35 10.74 7.98
CA LEU A 113 26.18 10.11 8.59
C LEU A 113 25.01 10.04 7.59
N LEU A 114 24.85 11.09 6.78
CA LEU A 114 23.81 11.13 5.78
C LEU A 114 24.04 10.10 4.66
N LYS A 115 25.31 9.91 4.25
CA LYS A 115 25.71 8.85 3.30
C LYS A 115 25.50 7.45 3.87
N THR A 116 25.86 7.19 5.13
CA THR A 116 25.61 5.88 5.75
C THR A 116 24.13 5.60 5.88
N ALA A 117 23.34 6.58 6.32
CA ALA A 117 21.89 6.44 6.42
C ALA A 117 21.24 6.18 5.05
N LEU A 118 21.74 6.81 3.98
CA LEU A 118 21.26 6.53 2.62
C LEU A 118 21.56 5.09 2.18
N VAL A 119 22.74 4.56 2.52
CA VAL A 119 23.10 3.16 2.21
C VAL A 119 22.22 2.18 2.98
N ASP A 120 21.94 2.45 4.26
CA ASP A 120 21.03 1.63 5.06
C ASP A 120 19.59 1.66 4.50
N ARG A 121 19.12 2.84 4.08
CA ARG A 121 17.83 3.00 3.37
C ARG A 121 17.81 2.20 2.07
N ALA A 122 18.89 2.24 1.29
CA ALA A 122 19.04 1.47 0.06
C ALA A 122 19.02 -0.04 0.31
N ALA A 123 19.67 -0.52 1.37
CA ALA A 123 19.74 -1.93 1.72
C ALA A 123 18.38 -2.50 2.12
N GLU A 124 17.58 -1.77 2.91
CA GLU A 124 16.22 -2.21 3.27
C GLU A 124 15.25 -2.08 2.08
N SER A 125 15.39 -1.06 1.23
CA SER A 125 14.63 -0.96 -0.02
C SER A 125 14.87 -2.15 -0.95
N LEU A 126 16.14 -2.55 -1.09
CA LEU A 126 16.54 -3.71 -1.88
C LEU A 126 16.04 -5.03 -1.28
N ARG A 127 16.04 -5.15 0.05
CA ARG A 127 15.47 -6.31 0.75
C ARG A 127 13.98 -6.46 0.46
N ARG A 128 13.23 -5.36 0.48
CA ARG A 128 11.78 -5.36 0.18
C ARG A 128 11.50 -5.77 -1.26
N ILE A 129 12.23 -5.22 -2.24
CA ILE A 129 11.99 -5.54 -3.65
C ILE A 129 12.32 -7.01 -3.96
N VAL A 130 13.41 -7.56 -3.39
CA VAL A 130 13.74 -8.98 -3.55
C VAL A 130 12.62 -9.86 -2.99
N LYS A 131 12.11 -9.54 -1.80
CA LYS A 131 11.00 -10.28 -1.20
C LYS A 131 9.69 -10.18 -2.01
N LEU A 132 9.38 -9.01 -2.58
CA LEU A 132 8.22 -8.86 -3.47
C LEU A 132 8.39 -9.71 -4.73
N LYS A 133 9.56 -9.69 -5.35
CA LYS A 133 9.86 -10.50 -6.54
C LYS A 133 9.75 -12.01 -6.28
N GLU A 134 10.25 -12.49 -5.15
CA GLU A 134 10.14 -13.90 -4.75
C GLU A 134 8.68 -14.31 -4.53
N THR A 135 7.85 -13.41 -4.00
CA THR A 135 6.44 -13.69 -3.71
C THR A 135 5.51 -13.49 -4.90
N GLU A 136 5.95 -12.82 -5.97
CA GLU A 136 5.16 -12.50 -7.16
C GLU A 136 4.45 -13.71 -7.76
N GLN A 137 5.21 -14.79 -8.01
CA GLN A 137 4.67 -16.01 -8.62
C GLN A 137 3.62 -16.66 -7.71
N SER A 138 3.84 -16.66 -6.40
CA SER A 138 2.90 -17.22 -5.43
C SER A 138 1.60 -16.41 -5.39
N VAL A 139 1.70 -15.07 -5.40
CA VAL A 139 0.53 -14.17 -5.40
C VAL A 139 -0.29 -14.32 -6.68
N LEU A 140 0.36 -14.37 -7.85
CA LEU A 140 -0.32 -14.61 -9.14
C LEU A 140 -1.03 -15.96 -9.17
N MET A 141 -0.40 -16.99 -8.62
CA MET A 141 -0.96 -18.33 -8.53
C MET A 141 -2.19 -18.40 -7.61
N LEU A 142 -2.23 -17.60 -6.54
CA LEU A 142 -3.37 -17.49 -5.64
C LEU A 142 -4.51 -16.65 -6.25
N TYR A 143 -4.16 -15.60 -7.00
CA TYR A 143 -5.12 -14.71 -7.67
C TYR A 143 -5.88 -15.42 -8.79
N THR A 144 -5.19 -16.16 -9.63
CA THR A 144 -5.82 -16.95 -10.71
C THR A 144 -6.77 -18.04 -10.19
N ARG A 145 -6.54 -18.56 -8.98
CA ARG A 145 -7.43 -19.51 -8.30
C ARG A 145 -8.59 -18.87 -7.54
N GLY A 146 -8.66 -17.53 -7.47
CA GLY A 146 -9.68 -16.82 -6.72
C GLY A 146 -9.57 -16.97 -5.20
N LEU A 147 -8.42 -17.38 -4.67
CA LEU A 147 -8.19 -17.56 -3.23
C LEU A 147 -7.84 -16.23 -2.51
N ILE A 148 -7.51 -15.19 -3.27
CA ILE A 148 -7.15 -13.85 -2.77
C ILE A 148 -8.08 -12.81 -3.42
N GLY A 149 -8.47 -11.80 -2.64
CA GLY A 149 -9.31 -10.71 -3.12
C GLY A 149 -8.58 -9.79 -4.12
N ASP A 150 -9.36 -9.16 -5.00
CA ASP A 150 -8.88 -8.14 -5.95
C ASP A 150 -8.23 -6.94 -5.24
N ASP A 151 -8.72 -6.61 -4.04
CA ASP A 151 -8.14 -5.59 -3.17
C ASP A 151 -6.67 -5.88 -2.80
N SER A 152 -6.40 -7.07 -2.27
CA SER A 152 -5.05 -7.48 -1.87
C SER A 152 -4.09 -7.59 -3.05
N PHE A 153 -4.58 -8.01 -4.21
CA PHE A 153 -3.77 -8.04 -5.44
C PHE A 153 -3.41 -6.63 -5.92
N LYS A 154 -4.35 -5.68 -5.89
CA LYS A 154 -4.09 -4.27 -6.18
C LYS A 154 -3.10 -3.66 -5.18
N ARG A 155 -3.22 -4.01 -3.90
CA ARG A 155 -2.28 -3.59 -2.84
C ARG A 155 -0.85 -4.07 -3.14
N TYR A 156 -0.70 -5.34 -3.52
CA TYR A 156 0.59 -5.87 -3.96
C TYR A 156 1.19 -5.09 -5.12
N GLN A 157 0.40 -4.83 -6.18
CA GLN A 157 0.86 -4.04 -7.33
C GLN A 157 1.25 -2.61 -6.97
N LEU A 158 0.51 -1.98 -6.06
CA LEU A 158 0.84 -0.64 -5.54
C LEU A 158 2.15 -0.66 -4.74
N GLN A 159 2.34 -1.67 -3.89
CA GLN A 159 3.55 -1.80 -3.08
C GLN A 159 4.80 -1.98 -3.96
N VAL A 160 4.72 -2.78 -5.02
CA VAL A 160 5.82 -2.95 -5.98
C VAL A 160 6.21 -1.59 -6.59
N LYS A 161 5.21 -0.82 -7.06
CA LYS A 161 5.45 0.50 -7.65
C LYS A 161 6.00 1.51 -6.64
N LEU A 162 5.54 1.47 -5.40
CA LEU A 162 6.04 2.32 -4.33
C LEU A 162 7.51 2.02 -4.04
N GLN A 163 7.89 0.74 -4.02
CA GLN A 163 9.27 0.33 -3.78
C GLN A 163 10.20 0.73 -4.94
N ASP A 164 9.74 0.60 -6.18
CA ASP A 164 10.47 1.07 -7.36
C ASP A 164 10.66 2.59 -7.35
N ALA A 165 9.63 3.34 -6.95
CA ALA A 165 9.72 4.80 -6.80
C ALA A 165 10.71 5.20 -5.70
N GLU A 166 10.70 4.51 -4.56
CA GLU A 166 11.67 4.74 -3.49
C GLU A 166 13.11 4.48 -3.96
N MET A 167 13.32 3.42 -4.75
CA MET A 167 14.64 3.11 -5.32
C MET A 167 15.13 4.19 -6.28
N GLN A 168 14.23 4.78 -7.07
CA GLN A 168 14.55 5.92 -7.94
C GLN A 168 14.90 7.19 -7.13
N GLU A 169 14.17 7.45 -6.05
CA GLU A 169 14.46 8.58 -5.14
C GLU A 169 15.86 8.44 -4.51
N ILE A 170 16.21 7.23 -4.04
CA ILE A 170 17.54 6.93 -3.49
C ILE A 170 18.63 7.12 -4.55
N ALA A 171 18.37 6.68 -5.78
CA ALA A 171 19.30 6.87 -6.89
C ALA A 171 19.56 8.36 -7.18
N MET A 172 18.51 9.19 -7.14
CA MET A 172 18.62 10.64 -7.31
C MET A 172 19.35 11.31 -6.14
N ALA A 173 19.04 10.91 -4.91
CA ALA A 173 19.72 11.41 -3.70
C ALA A 173 21.21 11.03 -3.70
N ALA A 174 21.56 9.82 -4.14
CA ALA A 174 22.96 9.40 -4.27
C ALA A 174 23.72 10.27 -5.28
N GLU A 175 23.10 10.57 -6.41
CA GLU A 175 23.70 11.44 -7.44
C GLU A 175 23.93 12.86 -6.93
N SER A 176 23.06 13.39 -6.05
CA SER A 176 23.23 14.72 -5.45
C SER A 176 24.41 14.80 -4.49
N PHE A 177 24.76 13.71 -3.80
CA PHE A 177 25.94 13.68 -2.94
C PHE A 177 27.24 13.55 -3.73
N LYS A 178 27.26 12.69 -4.75
CA LYS A 178 28.44 12.47 -5.58
C LYS A 178 28.02 11.97 -6.96
N GLN A 179 28.52 12.64 -7.99
CA GLN A 179 28.28 12.24 -9.37
C GLN A 179 28.73 10.80 -9.63
N GLY A 180 27.87 10.00 -10.23
CA GLY A 180 28.10 8.60 -10.55
C GLY A 180 27.96 7.62 -9.38
N TRP A 181 27.63 8.09 -8.16
CA TRP A 181 27.45 7.20 -7.00
C TRP A 181 26.17 6.35 -7.10
N SER A 182 25.16 6.83 -7.84
CA SER A 182 23.92 6.09 -8.12
C SER A 182 24.17 4.70 -8.73
N LYS A 183 25.25 4.53 -9.51
CA LYS A 183 25.59 3.26 -10.16
C LYS A 183 26.18 2.22 -9.20
N THR A 184 26.87 2.65 -8.15
CA THR A 184 27.60 1.75 -7.23
C THR A 184 26.89 1.54 -5.90
N ILE A 185 26.04 2.48 -5.48
CA ILE A 185 25.35 2.43 -4.18
C ILE A 185 24.54 1.14 -3.99
N PHE A 186 23.84 0.68 -5.03
CA PHE A 186 23.01 -0.53 -4.94
C PHE A 186 23.83 -1.82 -4.84
N ALA A 187 25.01 -1.88 -5.47
CA ALA A 187 25.92 -3.01 -5.30
C ALA A 187 26.43 -3.09 -3.85
N SER A 188 26.86 -1.95 -3.28
CA SER A 188 27.26 -1.91 -1.87
C SER A 188 26.10 -2.20 -0.91
N ALA A 189 24.90 -1.70 -1.21
CA ALA A 189 23.71 -1.94 -0.40
C ALA A 189 23.31 -3.42 -0.42
N GLN A 190 23.53 -4.12 -1.54
CA GLN A 190 23.29 -5.56 -1.64
C GLN A 190 24.24 -6.37 -0.74
N GLU A 191 25.52 -6.00 -0.69
CA GLU A 191 26.49 -6.62 0.21
C GLU A 191 26.10 -6.39 1.69
N VAL A 192 25.71 -5.16 2.04
CA VAL A 192 25.22 -4.81 3.39
C VAL A 192 23.98 -5.63 3.74
N MET A 193 22.98 -5.67 2.85
CA MET A 193 21.75 -6.44 3.02
C MET A 193 22.07 -7.93 3.29
N MET A 194 22.95 -8.52 2.50
CA MET A 194 23.34 -9.93 2.65
C MET A 194 24.07 -10.16 3.98
N ASN A 195 25.00 -9.28 4.35
CA ASN A 195 25.71 -9.36 5.61
C ASN A 195 24.75 -9.31 6.81
N LEU A 196 23.78 -8.39 6.76
CA LEU A 196 22.78 -8.22 7.79
C LEU A 196 21.87 -9.46 7.89
N ALA A 197 21.45 -10.02 6.75
CA ALA A 197 20.70 -11.27 6.72
C ALA A 197 21.48 -12.45 7.35
N LEU A 198 22.78 -12.56 7.07
CA LEU A 198 23.64 -13.58 7.68
C LEU A 198 23.76 -13.37 9.19
N ARG A 199 23.97 -12.14 9.66
CA ARG A 199 24.02 -11.84 11.10
C ARG A 199 22.73 -12.20 11.83
N ARG A 200 21.57 -11.87 11.25
CA ARG A 200 20.25 -12.25 11.79
C ARG A 200 20.12 -13.77 11.92
N ARG A 201 20.61 -14.53 10.94
CA ARG A 201 20.59 -16.01 10.98
C ARG A 201 21.54 -16.59 12.05
N VAL A 202 22.74 -16.03 12.17
CA VAL A 202 23.69 -16.46 13.21
C VAL A 202 23.16 -16.16 14.61
N ALA A 203 22.61 -14.97 14.83
CA ALA A 203 21.97 -14.60 16.09
C ALA A 203 20.80 -15.54 16.43
N GLY A 204 19.92 -15.82 15.45
CA GLY A 204 18.84 -16.79 15.66
C GLY A 204 19.37 -18.21 15.93
N ALA A 205 20.50 -18.61 15.37
CA ALA A 205 21.11 -19.90 15.67
C ALA A 205 21.68 -19.95 17.09
N THR A 206 22.36 -18.89 17.56
CA THR A 206 22.87 -18.80 18.93
C THR A 206 21.74 -18.81 19.96
N ASP A 207 20.63 -18.15 19.68
CA ASP A 207 19.45 -18.15 20.55
C ASP A 207 18.81 -19.54 20.65
N ARG A 208 18.81 -20.30 19.55
CA ARG A 208 18.30 -21.67 19.56
C ARG A 208 19.23 -22.64 20.30
N VAL A 209 20.54 -22.40 20.25
CA VAL A 209 21.52 -23.18 21.02
C VAL A 209 21.33 -22.94 22.51
N SER A 210 21.24 -21.68 22.96
CA SER A 210 21.01 -21.38 24.37
C SER A 210 19.67 -21.94 24.87
N GLN A 211 18.64 -21.93 24.03
CA GLN A 211 17.38 -22.59 24.35
C GLN A 211 17.54 -24.11 24.45
N ALA A 212 18.27 -24.75 23.52
CA ALA A 212 18.56 -26.17 23.57
C ALA A 212 19.32 -26.56 24.84
N ASP A 213 20.33 -25.78 25.23
CA ASP A 213 21.10 -25.99 26.46
C ASP A 213 20.19 -25.96 27.70
N SER A 214 19.17 -25.09 27.71
CA SER A 214 18.21 -25.03 28.82
C SER A 214 17.30 -26.27 28.92
N PHE A 215 17.11 -27.02 27.82
CA PHE A 215 16.34 -28.26 27.80
C PHE A 215 17.18 -29.50 28.12
N LEU A 216 18.50 -29.42 27.95
CA LEU A 216 19.41 -30.49 28.35
C LEU A 216 19.58 -30.45 29.87
N VAL A 217 19.18 -31.53 30.55
CA VAL A 217 19.48 -31.70 31.97
C VAL A 217 21.00 -31.86 32.10
N GLU A 218 21.68 -30.83 32.61
CA GLU A 218 23.10 -30.90 32.95
C GLU A 218 23.37 -32.15 33.79
N GLY A 219 24.24 -33.04 33.29
CA GLY A 219 24.66 -34.26 33.99
C GLY A 219 24.24 -35.59 33.34
N VAL A 220 23.36 -35.59 32.33
CA VAL A 220 23.04 -36.84 31.59
C VAL A 220 24.29 -37.37 30.86
N GLU A 221 25.14 -36.49 30.34
CA GLU A 221 26.36 -36.86 29.63
C GLU A 221 27.39 -37.54 30.53
N ASP A 222 27.51 -37.10 31.79
CA ASP A 222 28.40 -37.70 32.77
C ASP A 222 27.88 -39.08 33.22
N ILE A 223 26.56 -39.21 33.37
CA ILE A 223 25.91 -40.50 33.65
C ILE A 223 26.13 -41.47 32.49
N VAL A 224 25.97 -41.03 31.25
CA VAL A 224 26.19 -41.86 30.05
C VAL A 224 27.65 -42.28 29.94
N LYS A 225 28.61 -41.38 30.15
CA LYS A 225 30.04 -41.72 30.21
C LYS A 225 30.35 -42.73 31.31
N GLY A 226 29.82 -42.52 32.52
CA GLY A 226 29.99 -43.45 33.63
C GLY A 226 29.43 -44.85 33.34
N ILE A 227 28.26 -44.94 32.70
CA ILE A 227 27.70 -46.23 32.25
C ILE A 227 28.61 -46.88 31.21
N GLN A 228 29.14 -46.12 30.27
CA GLN A 228 29.95 -46.64 29.17
C GLN A 228 31.31 -47.16 29.65
N ASP A 229 31.97 -46.46 30.57
CA ASP A 229 33.21 -46.91 31.20
C ASP A 229 33.00 -48.18 32.03
N THR A 230 31.86 -48.26 32.72
CA THR A 230 31.48 -49.44 33.48
C THR A 230 31.30 -50.66 32.57
N VAL A 231 30.61 -50.50 31.44
CA VAL A 231 30.44 -51.57 30.43
C VAL A 231 31.78 -52.01 29.85
N GLN A 232 32.69 -51.08 29.56
CA GLN A 232 34.03 -51.42 29.06
C GLN A 232 34.85 -52.21 30.08
N LYS A 233 34.81 -51.82 31.36
CA LYS A 233 35.49 -52.54 32.44
C LYS A 233 34.98 -53.97 32.58
N TYR A 234 33.67 -54.21 32.45
CA TYR A 234 33.13 -55.56 32.48
C TYR A 234 33.48 -56.38 31.22
N LYS A 235 33.70 -55.72 30.08
CA LYS A 235 34.10 -56.39 28.83
C LYS A 235 35.56 -56.85 28.86
N THR A 236 36.45 -56.11 29.51
CA THR A 236 37.89 -56.46 29.63
C THR A 236 38.17 -57.51 30.70
N VAL A 237 37.35 -57.62 31.74
CA VAL A 237 37.50 -58.63 32.81
C VAL A 237 37.03 -60.03 32.36
N LYS A 238 36.25 -60.12 31.28
CA LYS A 238 35.67 -61.37 30.77
C LYS A 238 36.42 -61.95 29.57
N ALA A 239 37.54 -61.33 29.16
CA ALA A 239 38.46 -61.78 28.12
C ALA A 239 39.78 -62.22 28.76
#